data_AF-A0A969X4H9-F1
#
_entry.id   AF-A0A969X4H9-F1
#
_cell.length_a   1.000
_cell.length_b   1.000
_cell.length_c   1.000
_cell.angle_alpha   90.00
_cell.angle_beta   90.00
_cell.angle_gamma   90.00
#
_symmetry.space_group_name_H-M   'P 1'
#
loop_
_entity.id
_entity.type
_entity.pdbx_description
1 polymer ?
#
loop_
_entity_poly.entity_id
_entity_poly.type
_entity_poly.pdbx_seq_one_letter_code
_entity_poly.pdbx_strand_id
1 'polypeptide(L)'
;MADSQELCRLPKNIDGKGYKEYKSIRGEYRFPKGTLYIDHVQGDPFAAPSCLRYRVEAEKAQFPEQLYRTRVRRVALQDFLTRQFAQSLEAVVQGNRGSGKSGLIEIDQCGQEIL
;
A
#
# COMPACT_ATOMS: atom_id res chain seq x y z
N MET A 1 -4.88 -14.95 -8.72
CA MET A 1 -4.14 -14.26 -7.64
C MET A 1 -2.79 -14.92 -7.51
N ALA A 2 -1.73 -14.14 -7.67
CA ALA A 2 -0.36 -14.60 -7.50
C ALA A 2 0.00 -14.67 -6.00
N ASP A 3 1.04 -15.41 -5.65
CA ASP A 3 1.55 -15.42 -4.27
C ASP A 3 2.54 -14.27 -4.05
N SER A 4 2.71 -13.85 -2.79
CA SER A 4 3.72 -12.88 -2.35
C SER A 4 5.13 -13.23 -2.83
N GLN A 5 5.50 -14.52 -2.92
CA GLN A 5 6.81 -14.93 -3.46
C GLN A 5 6.97 -14.61 -4.94
N GLU A 6 5.88 -14.65 -5.71
CA GLU A 6 5.90 -14.32 -7.13
C GLU A 6 6.18 -12.83 -7.32
N LEU A 7 5.55 -11.97 -6.51
CA LEU A 7 5.86 -10.54 -6.49
C LEU A 7 7.32 -10.27 -6.14
N CYS A 8 7.93 -11.02 -5.22
CA CYS A 8 9.35 -10.87 -4.90
C CYS A 8 10.29 -11.29 -6.04
N ARG A 9 9.83 -12.13 -6.98
CA ARG A 9 10.62 -12.58 -8.15
C ARG A 9 10.47 -11.64 -9.33
N LEU A 10 9.30 -11.01 -9.51
CA LEU A 10 9.02 -10.12 -10.65
C LEU A 10 10.05 -8.98 -10.81
N PRO A 11 10.45 -8.23 -9.76
CA PRO A 11 11.49 -7.21 -9.85
C PRO A 11 12.83 -7.73 -10.36
N LYS A 12 13.21 -8.96 -10.02
CA LYS A 12 14.46 -9.56 -10.51
C LYS A 12 14.40 -9.88 -12.01
N ASN A 13 13.21 -10.22 -12.51
CA ASN A 13 13.00 -10.56 -13.93
C ASN A 13 12.89 -9.33 -14.84
N ILE A 14 12.63 -8.15 -14.28
CA ILE A 14 12.54 -6.87 -15.01
C ILE A 14 13.80 -6.02 -14.83
N ASP A 15 14.76 -6.47 -14.03
CA ASP A 15 16.02 -5.77 -13.83
C ASP A 15 16.76 -5.58 -15.17
N GLY A 16 17.30 -4.38 -15.38
CA GLY A 16 17.92 -3.97 -16.64
C GLY A 16 16.96 -3.78 -17.83
N LYS A 17 15.65 -4.03 -17.68
CA LYS A 17 14.66 -3.75 -18.74
C LYS A 17 14.16 -2.31 -18.69
N GLY A 18 13.53 -1.88 -19.80
CA GLY A 18 12.93 -0.55 -19.90
C GLY A 18 11.78 -0.35 -18.91
N TYR A 19 11.55 0.89 -18.49
CA TYR A 19 10.60 1.22 -17.43
C TYR A 19 9.16 0.73 -17.67
N LYS A 20 8.73 0.64 -18.94
CA LYS A 20 7.39 0.15 -19.31
C LYS A 20 7.10 -1.26 -18.79
N GLU A 21 8.14 -2.07 -18.56
CA GLU A 21 8.02 -3.43 -18.03
C GLU A 21 7.47 -3.44 -16.60
N TYR A 22 7.66 -2.38 -15.81
CA TYR A 22 7.07 -2.32 -14.47
C TYR A 22 5.54 -2.46 -14.50
N LYS A 23 4.86 -2.11 -15.60
CA LYS A 23 3.41 -2.31 -15.73
C LYS A 23 2.99 -3.78 -15.58
N SER A 24 3.89 -4.73 -15.80
CA SER A 24 3.61 -6.16 -15.63
C SER A 24 3.42 -6.57 -14.17
N ILE A 25 3.85 -5.75 -13.20
CA ILE A 25 3.64 -6.02 -11.76
C ILE A 25 2.22 -5.66 -11.32
N ARG A 26 1.39 -5.09 -12.20
CA ARG A 26 0.00 -4.80 -11.89
C ARG A 26 -0.74 -6.12 -11.63
N GLY A 27 -1.49 -6.18 -10.53
CA GLY A 27 -2.23 -7.38 -10.19
C GLY A 27 -2.53 -7.52 -8.70
N GLU A 28 -2.91 -8.73 -8.32
CA GLU A 28 -3.32 -9.09 -6.97
C GLU A 28 -2.44 -10.20 -6.42
N TYR A 29 -1.84 -9.93 -5.27
CA TYR A 29 -0.85 -10.78 -4.63
C TYR A 29 -1.31 -11.15 -3.24
N ARG A 30 -1.44 -12.44 -2.97
CA ARG A 30 -1.85 -12.96 -1.68
C ARG A 30 -0.66 -12.93 -0.71
N PHE A 31 -0.85 -12.32 0.44
CA PHE A 31 0.06 -12.32 1.58
C PHE A 31 -0.57 -13.11 2.73
N PRO A 32 0.20 -13.58 3.72
CA PRO A 32 -0.35 -14.34 4.85
C PRO A 32 -1.48 -13.60 5.59
N LYS A 33 -1.31 -12.27 5.77
CA LYS A 33 -2.24 -11.42 6.51
C LYS A 33 -3.33 -10.76 5.66
N GLY A 34 -3.29 -10.86 4.34
CA GLY A 34 -4.20 -10.11 3.47
C GLY A 34 -3.83 -10.19 2.01
N THR A 35 -4.41 -9.33 1.18
CA THR A 35 -4.11 -9.26 -0.25
C THR A 35 -3.60 -7.87 -0.61
N LEU A 36 -2.46 -7.81 -1.29
CA LEU A 36 -1.93 -6.60 -1.90
C LEU A 36 -2.46 -6.48 -3.33
N TYR A 37 -3.00 -5.32 -3.66
CA TYR A 37 -3.45 -4.94 -4.98
C TYR A 37 -2.52 -3.84 -5.48
N ILE A 38 -1.97 -4.04 -6.68
CA ILE A 38 -1.24 -3.01 -7.41
C ILE A 38 -2.18 -2.51 -8.49
N ASP A 39 -2.94 -1.46 -8.19
CA ASP A 39 -4.05 -0.99 -9.03
C ASP A 39 -3.54 -0.16 -10.22
N HIS A 40 -2.53 0.67 -9.96
CA HIS A 40 -1.87 1.51 -10.93
C HIS A 40 -0.34 1.38 -10.77
N VAL A 41 0.36 1.31 -11.90
CA VAL A 41 1.81 1.39 -11.94
C VAL A 41 2.20 2.65 -12.70
N GLN A 42 3.04 3.46 -12.08
CA GLN A 42 3.58 4.68 -12.66
C GLN A 42 4.18 4.44 -14.06
N GLY A 43 4.01 5.39 -14.96
CA GLY A 43 4.40 5.26 -16.37
C GLY A 43 5.89 5.51 -16.64
N ASP A 44 6.52 6.31 -15.78
CA ASP A 44 7.93 6.68 -15.77
C ASP A 44 8.33 7.09 -14.33
N PRO A 45 9.64 7.28 -14.02
CA PRO A 45 10.09 7.61 -12.66
C PRO A 45 9.62 8.95 -12.09
N PHE A 46 9.06 9.84 -12.92
CA PHE A 46 8.64 11.19 -12.55
C PHE A 46 7.12 11.35 -12.54
N ALA A 47 6.38 10.34 -13.02
CA ALA A 47 4.93 10.30 -12.97
C ALA A 47 4.38 10.20 -11.53
N ALA A 48 3.06 10.31 -11.40
CA ALA A 48 2.39 10.02 -10.13
C ALA A 48 2.76 8.60 -9.65
N PRO A 49 3.01 8.41 -8.34
CA PRO A 49 3.41 7.11 -7.80
C PRO A 49 2.41 5.99 -8.11
N SER A 50 2.89 4.74 -8.12
CA SER A 50 2.04 3.56 -8.19
C SER A 50 0.99 3.56 -7.07
N CYS A 51 -0.25 3.21 -7.39
CA CYS A 51 -1.35 3.12 -6.41
C CYS A 51 -1.49 1.68 -5.91
N LEU A 52 -1.41 1.52 -4.59
CA LEU A 52 -1.48 0.25 -3.91
C LEU A 52 -2.67 0.22 -2.95
N ARG A 53 -3.29 -0.95 -2.80
CA ARG A 53 -4.26 -1.22 -1.72
C ARG A 53 -3.89 -2.50 -1.02
N TYR A 54 -3.97 -2.52 0.30
CA TYR A 54 -3.83 -3.74 1.08
C TYR A 54 -5.16 -4.05 1.78
N ARG A 55 -5.75 -5.21 1.49
CA ARG A 55 -7.00 -5.64 2.12
C ARG A 55 -6.73 -6.75 3.12
N VAL A 56 -7.22 -6.55 4.33
CA VAL A 56 -7.21 -7.54 5.42
C VAL A 56 -8.65 -7.97 5.65
N GLU A 57 -8.89 -9.27 5.65
CA GLU A 57 -10.20 -9.84 5.94
C GLU A 57 -10.62 -9.48 7.37
N ALA A 58 -11.91 -9.22 7.60
CA ALA A 58 -12.42 -8.75 8.89
C ALA A 58 -12.13 -9.76 10.01
N GLU A 59 -12.21 -11.06 9.71
CA GLU A 59 -11.93 -12.15 10.62
C GLU A 59 -10.47 -12.16 11.08
N LYS A 60 -9.55 -11.67 10.24
CA LYS A 60 -8.12 -11.53 10.56
C LYS A 60 -7.82 -10.19 11.24
N ALA A 61 -8.53 -9.13 10.86
CA ALA A 61 -8.35 -7.80 11.43
C ALA A 61 -8.83 -7.73 12.89
N GLN A 62 -9.85 -8.53 13.23
CA GLN A 62 -10.38 -8.71 14.59
C GLN A 62 -10.75 -7.39 15.29
N PHE A 63 -11.09 -6.34 14.53
CA PHE A 63 -11.60 -5.10 15.11
C PHE A 63 -12.94 -5.38 15.79
N PRO A 64 -13.15 -4.96 17.05
CA PRO A 64 -14.44 -5.07 17.70
C PRO A 64 -15.53 -4.35 16.89
N GLU A 65 -16.66 -5.02 16.64
CA GLU A 65 -17.76 -4.48 15.82
C GLU A 65 -18.26 -3.11 16.30
N GLN A 66 -18.24 -2.90 17.62
CA GLN A 66 -18.57 -1.62 18.26
C GLN A 66 -17.76 -0.43 17.75
N LEU A 67 -16.61 -0.64 17.11
CA LEU A 67 -15.77 0.41 16.53
C LEU A 67 -16.19 0.83 15.12
N TYR A 68 -17.04 0.07 14.43
CA TYR A 68 -17.45 0.39 13.05
C TYR A 68 -18.94 0.19 12.77
N ARG A 69 -19.73 -0.17 13.79
CA ARG A 69 -21.19 -0.36 13.69
C ARG A 69 -21.95 0.88 13.22
N THR A 70 -21.55 2.08 13.65
CA THR A 70 -22.16 3.34 13.18
C THR A 70 -21.24 4.03 12.19
N ARG A 71 -21.81 4.86 11.30
CA ARG A 71 -21.03 5.65 10.33
C ARG A 71 -19.95 6.49 11.02
N VAL A 72 -20.30 7.22 12.07
CA VAL A 72 -19.36 8.08 12.81
C VAL A 72 -18.20 7.28 13.38
N ARG A 73 -18.47 6.11 13.97
CA ARG A 73 -17.41 5.27 14.55
C ARG A 73 -16.54 4.64 13.47
N ARG A 74 -17.13 4.19 12.36
CA ARG A 74 -16.40 3.66 11.21
C ARG A 74 -15.45 4.69 10.63
N VAL A 75 -15.92 5.92 10.43
CA VAL A 75 -15.10 7.04 9.96
C VAL A 75 -13.97 7.32 10.95
N ALA A 76 -14.24 7.42 12.25
CA ALA A 76 -13.22 7.62 13.27
C ALA A 76 -12.18 6.48 13.31
N LEU A 77 -12.60 5.23 13.14
CA LEU A 77 -11.70 4.08 13.06
C LEU A 77 -10.82 4.14 11.80
N GLN A 78 -11.40 4.50 10.65
CA GLN A 78 -10.66 4.63 9.39
C GLN A 78 -9.61 5.75 9.45
N ASP A 79 -9.96 6.92 9.99
CA ASP A 79 -9.03 8.03 10.23
C ASP A 79 -7.91 7.60 11.18
N PHE A 80 -8.25 6.98 12.32
CA PHE A 80 -7.25 6.48 13.27
C PHE A 80 -6.28 5.50 12.61
N LEU A 81 -6.78 4.51 11.87
CA LEU A 81 -5.93 3.53 11.17
C LEU A 81 -5.03 4.18 10.12
N THR A 82 -5.53 5.20 9.41
CA THR A 82 -4.75 5.96 8.42
C THR A 82 -3.59 6.69 9.09
N ARG A 83 -3.84 7.36 10.21
CA ARG A 83 -2.80 8.05 11.00
C ARG A 83 -1.77 7.07 11.60
N GLN A 84 -2.24 5.95 12.15
CA GLN A 84 -1.36 4.91 12.67
C GLN A 84 -0.48 4.29 11.57
N PHE A 85 -1.03 4.10 10.37
CA PHE A 85 -0.26 3.62 9.23
C PHE A 85 0.80 4.65 8.81
N ALA A 86 0.43 5.92 8.68
CA ALA A 86 1.38 7.00 8.38
C ALA A 86 2.53 7.07 9.40
N GLN A 87 2.21 7.03 10.70
CA GLN A 87 3.23 7.01 11.75
C GLN A 87 4.12 5.75 11.68
N SER A 88 3.54 4.59 11.36
CA SER A 88 4.30 3.35 11.20
C SER A 88 5.24 3.41 9.99
N LEU A 89 4.86 4.12 8.92
CA LEU A 89 5.72 4.33 7.76
C LEU A 89 6.98 5.10 8.14
N GLU A 90 6.91 6.11 9.02
CA GLU A 90 8.11 6.86 9.45
C GLU A 90 9.19 5.95 10.07
N ALA A 91 8.78 4.90 10.79
CA ALA A 91 9.70 3.95 11.41
C ALA A 91 10.25 2.89 10.43
N VAL A 92 9.49 2.53 9.40
CA VAL A 92 9.81 1.42 8.48
C VAL A 92 10.44 1.90 7.18
N VAL A 93 10.00 3.05 6.68
CA VAL A 93 10.40 3.63 5.41
C VAL A 93 11.55 4.59 5.64
N GLN A 94 12.76 4.10 5.40
CA GLN A 94 13.98 4.88 5.56
C GLN A 94 14.26 5.85 4.39
N GLY A 95 13.42 5.82 3.35
CA GLY A 95 13.55 6.65 2.15
C GLY A 95 14.88 6.43 1.39
N ASN A 96 15.15 7.29 0.41
CA ASN A 96 16.44 7.46 -0.27
C ASN A 96 17.15 6.16 -0.71
N ARG A 97 16.39 5.17 -1.21
CA ARG A 97 16.95 3.90 -1.70
C ARG A 97 17.43 3.98 -3.16
N GLY A 98 17.77 5.17 -3.65
CA GLY A 98 18.17 5.43 -5.03
C GLY A 98 17.94 6.88 -5.43
N SER A 99 17.87 7.16 -6.73
CA SER A 99 17.63 8.50 -7.27
C SER A 99 16.16 8.93 -7.16
N GLY A 100 15.93 10.24 -6.97
CA GLY A 100 14.58 10.82 -6.97
C GLY A 100 13.75 10.35 -5.76
N LYS A 101 12.52 9.91 -6.02
CA LYS A 101 11.57 9.42 -4.99
C LYS A 101 11.71 7.92 -4.71
N SER A 102 12.90 7.34 -4.91
CA SER A 102 13.11 5.90 -4.71
C SER A 102 12.95 5.50 -3.24
N GLY A 103 12.19 4.43 -3.01
CA GLY A 103 11.89 3.94 -1.66
C GLY A 103 10.80 4.73 -0.94
N LEU A 104 10.12 5.65 -1.63
CA LEU A 104 8.95 6.36 -1.11
C LEU A 104 7.74 5.43 -0.99
N ILE A 105 7.14 5.41 0.18
CA ILE A 105 5.82 4.82 0.43
C ILE A 105 5.08 5.82 1.29
N GLU A 106 3.93 6.27 0.81
CA GLU A 106 3.11 7.29 1.46
C GLU A 106 1.65 6.85 1.46
N ILE A 107 0.91 7.37 2.43
CA ILE A 107 -0.55 7.32 2.47
C ILE A 107 -1.05 8.75 2.61
N ASP A 108 -2.21 9.06 2.05
CA ASP A 108 -2.84 10.35 2.30
C ASP A 108 -3.17 10.46 3.79
N GLN A 109 -2.76 11.56 4.41
CA GLN A 109 -2.97 11.83 5.82
C GLN A 109 -3.79 13.10 5.96
N CYS A 110 -5.04 12.94 6.40
CA CYS A 110 -5.92 14.05 6.71
C CYS A 110 -5.30 14.97 7.77
N GLY A 111 -5.58 16.27 7.68
CA GLY A 111 -5.11 17.28 8.63
C GLY A 111 -5.76 17.13 10.02
N GLN A 112 -6.16 18.25 10.63
CA GLN A 112 -6.87 18.20 11.93
C GLN A 112 -8.30 17.64 11.82
N GLU A 113 -8.86 17.61 10.61
CA GLU A 113 -10.21 17.14 10.34
C GLU A 113 -10.26 15.61 10.23
N ILE A 114 -11.41 15.04 10.63
CA ILE A 114 -11.76 13.64 10.42
C ILE A 114 -12.79 13.59 9.29
N LEU A 115 -12.39 13.05 8.13
CA LEU A 115 -13.17 13.02 6.88
C LEU A 115 -13.89 11.69 6.66
#